data_AF-A0A5C4MXZ9-F1
#
_entry.id   AF-A0A5C4MXZ9-F1
#
_cell.length_a   1.000
_cell.length_b   1.000
_cell.length_c   1.000
_cell.angle_alpha   90.00
_cell.angle_beta   90.00
_cell.angle_gamma   90.00
#
_symmetry.space_group_name_H-M   'P 1'
#
loop_
_entity.id
_entity.type
_entity.pdbx_description
1 polymer ?
#
loop_
_entity_poly.entity_id
_entity_poly.type
_entity_poly.pdbx_seq_one_letter_code
_entity_poly.pdbx_strand_id
1 'polypeptide(L)'
;MRARRIAHTGEHQDASRCAHCCAHARHHDRCRRRHARGNTAPAAAASPYVVTSAADYADATPGDGQCRTSAATGAVCTLRAAIQEANAGGGADTIRFAIGSGPVTISPTSELPQITEPVTIDGFTQPGAGSTPIVHLAGDTVGAGGDGLRLAGGTSSVSGLVLTRFEVGIFISGPGGNLVTGNYVGIAADGTTARGNSFGIVIDKSPDNVIGTSASPNAVSGNVQAGVTVNGAAATGTEIAGNRIGTNAAGTAAVPNLLGISLRDSAVGTRIGGTTDADGNVVSGNLSNGIEVSARVEGTVVSRNRIGTNAAGNAACRTTCRASPPSTPPRRPSKATSSPATGRPASGRTASRAPTPT
;
A
#
# COMPACT_ATOMS: atom_id res chain seq x y z
N MET A 1 48.99 -67.34 -26.09
CA MET A 1 48.54 -66.90 -27.42
C MET A 1 47.18 -66.23 -27.28
N ARG A 2 47.12 -64.94 -27.66
CA ARG A 2 45.98 -64.05 -27.95
C ARG A 2 44.68 -64.16 -27.10
N ALA A 3 44.48 -63.16 -26.25
CA ALA A 3 43.14 -62.59 -25.99
C ALA A 3 43.26 -61.06 -25.87
N ARG A 4 42.47 -60.36 -26.69
CA ARG A 4 42.49 -58.92 -26.95
C ARG A 4 41.79 -58.13 -25.82
N ARG A 5 42.38 -56.98 -25.46
CA ARG A 5 41.70 -55.84 -24.80
C ARG A 5 40.85 -55.10 -25.83
N ILE A 6 39.63 -54.73 -25.48
CA ILE A 6 38.93 -53.55 -26.04
C ILE A 6 38.21 -52.83 -24.89
N ALA A 7 38.42 -51.52 -24.83
CA ALA A 7 37.98 -50.57 -23.81
C ALA A 7 36.51 -50.17 -23.97
N HIS A 8 35.86 -49.87 -22.85
CA HIS A 8 34.59 -49.15 -22.78
C HIS A 8 34.88 -47.65 -22.87
N THR A 9 34.40 -47.00 -23.94
CA THR A 9 34.14 -45.56 -23.97
C THR A 9 32.64 -45.35 -23.76
N GLY A 10 32.28 -44.77 -22.62
CA GLY A 10 30.96 -44.20 -22.36
C GLY A 10 30.84 -42.81 -22.97
N GLU A 11 29.61 -42.30 -22.97
CA GLU A 11 29.20 -40.94 -23.35
C GLU A 11 29.21 -40.65 -24.86
N HIS A 12 28.03 -40.85 -25.48
CA HIS A 12 27.40 -39.98 -26.51
C HIS A 12 26.41 -40.77 -27.39
N GLN A 13 25.32 -41.35 -26.86
CA GLN A 13 24.25 -41.90 -27.71
C GLN A 13 22.80 -41.77 -27.19
N ASP A 14 22.49 -40.95 -26.18
CA ASP A 14 21.10 -40.88 -25.66
C ASP A 14 20.22 -39.74 -26.20
N ALA A 15 20.75 -38.82 -27.01
CA ALA A 15 19.94 -37.72 -27.55
C ALA A 15 19.20 -38.05 -28.86
N SER A 16 19.59 -39.12 -29.58
CA SER A 16 19.05 -39.41 -30.93
C SER A 16 17.94 -40.47 -30.96
N ARG A 17 17.69 -41.19 -29.85
CA ARG A 17 16.57 -42.16 -29.75
C ARG A 17 15.26 -41.57 -29.22
N CYS A 18 15.26 -40.33 -28.75
CA CYS A 18 14.06 -39.67 -28.20
C CYS A 18 13.16 -39.01 -29.26
N ALA A 19 13.57 -38.90 -30.52
CA ALA A 19 12.78 -38.25 -31.57
C ALA A 19 11.95 -39.21 -32.45
N HIS A 20 11.95 -40.52 -32.17
CA HIS A 20 11.23 -41.52 -33.01
C HIS A 20 10.18 -42.34 -32.27
N CYS A 21 9.74 -41.91 -31.07
CA CYS A 21 8.67 -42.57 -30.31
C CYS A 21 7.51 -41.62 -29.93
N CYS A 22 7.33 -40.51 -30.65
CA CYS A 22 6.21 -39.57 -30.46
C CYS A 22 4.99 -39.89 -31.34
N ALA A 23 4.80 -41.16 -31.70
CA ALA A 23 3.58 -41.63 -32.35
C ALA A 23 3.19 -42.96 -31.72
N HIS A 24 2.58 -42.94 -30.53
CA HIS A 24 1.54 -43.86 -30.07
C HIS A 24 1.12 -43.44 -28.64
N ALA A 25 0.09 -42.61 -28.59
CA ALA A 25 -0.51 -42.09 -27.37
C ALA A 25 -1.17 -43.22 -26.57
N ARG A 26 -0.49 -43.72 -25.52
CA ARG A 26 -1.13 -44.40 -24.35
C ARG A 26 -0.18 -44.68 -23.16
N HIS A 27 0.87 -43.88 -22.95
CA HIS A 27 1.77 -44.04 -21.79
C HIS A 27 2.16 -42.74 -21.03
N HIS A 28 1.55 -41.59 -21.34
CA HIS A 28 1.85 -40.31 -20.67
C HIS A 28 1.52 -40.28 -19.16
N ASP A 29 0.60 -41.12 -18.70
CA ASP A 29 0.08 -41.04 -17.32
C ASP A 29 1.01 -41.68 -16.26
N ARG A 30 1.96 -42.53 -16.68
CA ARG A 30 2.91 -43.17 -15.77
C ARG A 30 4.24 -42.41 -15.62
N CYS A 31 4.64 -41.60 -16.61
CA CYS A 31 5.79 -40.69 -16.48
C CYS A 31 5.44 -39.39 -15.75
N ARG A 32 4.20 -38.86 -15.88
CA ARG A 32 3.76 -37.70 -15.08
C ARG A 32 3.69 -37.99 -13.57
N ARG A 33 3.41 -39.24 -13.17
CA ARG A 33 3.35 -39.63 -11.75
C ARG A 33 4.71 -39.89 -11.10
N ARG A 34 5.80 -40.07 -11.89
CA ARG A 34 7.15 -40.28 -11.35
C ARG A 34 7.96 -38.98 -11.18
N HIS A 35 7.64 -37.91 -11.92
CA HIS A 35 8.23 -36.58 -11.68
C HIS A 35 7.51 -35.77 -10.57
N ALA A 36 6.33 -36.22 -10.11
CA ALA A 36 5.59 -35.62 -9.00
C ALA A 36 5.97 -36.18 -7.60
N ARG A 37 7.13 -36.84 -7.48
CA ARG A 37 7.66 -37.34 -6.20
C ARG A 37 9.03 -36.77 -5.82
N GLY A 38 9.40 -35.61 -6.38
CA GLY A 38 10.31 -34.69 -5.73
C GLY A 38 9.57 -33.94 -4.62
N ASN A 39 8.96 -34.68 -3.70
CA ASN A 39 8.22 -34.12 -2.57
C ASN A 39 9.26 -33.83 -1.49
N THR A 40 10.06 -32.78 -1.67
CA THR A 40 10.64 -32.11 -0.51
C THR A 40 9.43 -31.68 0.31
N ALA A 41 9.25 -32.30 1.48
CA ALA A 41 8.27 -31.85 2.44
C ALA A 41 8.39 -30.32 2.56
N PRO A 42 7.28 -29.56 2.64
CA PRO A 42 7.38 -28.15 2.97
C PRO A 42 8.26 -28.05 4.22
N ALA A 43 9.33 -27.27 4.14
CA ALA A 43 10.17 -26.99 5.28
C ALA A 43 9.25 -26.62 6.44
N ALA A 44 9.41 -27.28 7.58
CA ALA A 44 8.63 -26.96 8.77
C ALA A 44 8.75 -25.45 8.99
N ALA A 45 7.62 -24.73 9.00
CA ALA A 45 7.63 -23.29 9.16
C ALA A 45 8.40 -22.95 10.44
N ALA A 46 9.41 -22.09 10.33
CA ALA A 46 10.15 -21.60 11.49
C ALA A 46 9.17 -21.00 12.50
N SER A 47 9.47 -21.17 13.79
CA SER A 47 8.62 -20.59 14.84
C SER A 47 8.60 -19.08 14.71
N PRO A 48 7.43 -18.41 14.80
CA PRO A 48 7.37 -16.97 14.62
C PRO A 48 8.10 -16.24 15.74
N TYR A 49 8.78 -15.14 15.40
CA TYR A 49 9.28 -14.18 16.38
C TYR A 49 8.10 -13.36 16.92
N VAL A 50 7.79 -13.50 18.20
CA VAL A 50 6.66 -12.81 18.83
C VAL A 50 7.19 -11.60 19.61
N VAL A 51 6.90 -10.40 19.12
CA VAL A 51 7.25 -9.14 19.78
C VAL A 51 6.39 -8.98 21.03
N THR A 52 7.05 -8.96 22.20
CA THR A 52 6.42 -8.88 23.52
C THR A 52 6.64 -7.55 24.22
N SER A 53 7.48 -6.67 23.66
CA SER A 53 7.78 -5.36 24.24
C SER A 53 7.79 -4.26 23.19
N ALA A 54 7.34 -3.07 23.59
CA ALA A 54 7.41 -1.84 22.81
C ALA A 54 8.76 -1.11 22.91
N ALA A 55 9.70 -1.64 23.69
CA ALA A 55 11.06 -1.12 23.75
C ALA A 55 11.80 -1.29 22.42
N ASP A 56 12.94 -0.60 22.27
CA ASP A 56 13.74 -0.57 21.05
C ASP A 56 15.19 -1.08 21.27
N TYR A 57 15.32 -2.18 21.99
CA TYR A 57 16.63 -2.82 22.20
C TYR A 57 16.97 -3.77 21.06
N ALA A 58 18.24 -3.88 20.73
CA ALA A 58 18.75 -4.86 19.78
C ALA A 58 18.72 -6.29 20.37
N ASP A 59 18.68 -7.27 19.47
CA ASP A 59 18.88 -8.68 19.81
C ASP A 59 20.26 -8.89 20.45
N ALA A 60 20.33 -9.82 21.40
CA ALA A 60 21.55 -10.18 22.08
C ALA A 60 22.52 -10.99 21.20
N THR A 61 21.98 -11.92 20.39
CA THR A 61 22.77 -12.84 19.57
C THR A 61 22.07 -13.10 18.22
N PRO A 62 22.13 -12.13 17.27
CA PRO A 62 21.61 -12.28 15.91
C PRO A 62 21.90 -13.64 15.27
N GLY A 63 20.84 -14.40 14.97
CA GLY A 63 20.91 -15.67 14.23
C GLY A 63 21.00 -16.92 15.09
N ASP A 64 20.74 -16.82 16.39
CA ASP A 64 20.56 -17.98 17.27
C ASP A 64 19.12 -18.55 17.23
N GLY A 65 18.23 -17.88 16.49
CA GLY A 65 16.83 -18.27 16.32
C GLY A 65 15.95 -17.87 17.52
N GLN A 66 16.43 -16.99 18.39
CA GLN A 66 15.73 -16.54 19.58
C GLN A 66 15.68 -15.02 19.62
N CYS A 67 14.50 -14.45 19.36
CA CYS A 67 14.31 -13.01 19.56
C CYS A 67 14.39 -12.65 21.06
N ARG A 68 15.57 -12.21 21.51
CA ARG A 68 15.88 -11.90 22.91
C ARG A 68 16.82 -10.71 22.99
N THR A 69 16.34 -9.62 23.57
CA THR A 69 17.15 -8.41 23.71
C THR A 69 18.29 -8.59 24.71
N SER A 70 19.42 -7.91 24.46
CA SER A 70 20.58 -7.85 25.36
C SER A 70 20.33 -7.15 26.70
N ALA A 71 19.21 -6.42 26.84
CA ALA A 71 18.98 -5.46 27.91
C ALA A 71 18.02 -5.91 29.03
N ALA A 72 17.41 -7.11 28.94
CA ALA A 72 16.37 -7.52 29.89
C ALA A 72 16.75 -8.75 30.72
N THR A 73 16.48 -8.71 32.02
CA THR A 73 16.33 -9.93 32.84
C THR A 73 15.04 -10.64 32.42
N GLY A 74 15.13 -11.53 31.43
CA GLY A 74 14.02 -12.30 30.87
C GLY A 74 13.99 -12.30 29.34
N ALA A 75 13.21 -13.20 28.73
CA ALA A 75 13.06 -13.28 27.28
C ALA A 75 12.13 -12.18 26.75
N VAL A 76 12.68 -10.97 26.57
CA VAL A 76 12.00 -9.84 25.94
C VAL A 76 12.34 -9.83 24.45
N CYS A 77 11.32 -9.77 23.60
CA CYS A 77 11.47 -9.61 22.15
C CYS A 77 10.90 -8.25 21.72
N THR A 78 11.74 -7.42 21.09
CA THR A 78 11.37 -6.14 20.49
C THR A 78 11.24 -6.30 18.98
N LEU A 79 10.59 -5.34 18.30
CA LEU A 79 10.53 -5.36 16.84
C LEU A 79 11.93 -5.29 16.21
N ARG A 80 12.83 -4.47 16.78
CA ARG A 80 14.23 -4.39 16.32
C ARG A 80 14.93 -5.74 16.43
N ALA A 81 14.82 -6.41 17.58
CA ALA A 81 15.42 -7.73 17.78
C ALA A 81 14.84 -8.77 16.81
N ALA A 82 13.52 -8.78 16.62
CA ALA A 82 12.85 -9.70 15.71
C ALA A 82 13.31 -9.54 14.24
N ILE A 83 13.52 -8.29 13.79
CA ILE A 83 14.07 -8.03 12.46
C ILE A 83 15.53 -8.49 12.36
N GLN A 84 16.34 -8.28 13.40
CA GLN A 84 17.73 -8.73 13.42
C GLN A 84 17.85 -10.25 13.33
N GLU A 85 17.00 -10.98 14.06
CA GLU A 85 16.90 -12.43 13.95
C GLU A 85 16.48 -12.87 12.55
N ALA A 86 15.42 -12.26 12.00
CA ALA A 86 14.95 -12.63 10.65
C ALA A 86 16.02 -12.41 9.57
N ASN A 87 16.76 -11.31 9.66
CA ASN A 87 17.86 -11.04 8.73
C ASN A 87 19.03 -12.02 8.86
N ALA A 88 19.21 -12.65 10.03
CA ALA A 88 20.29 -13.59 10.29
C ALA A 88 19.89 -15.06 10.08
N GLY A 89 18.58 -15.38 10.15
CA GLY A 89 18.03 -16.73 10.17
C GLY A 89 18.00 -17.46 8.82
N GLY A 90 18.01 -16.73 7.71
CA GLY A 90 17.96 -17.28 6.35
C GLY A 90 16.60 -17.91 6.00
N GLY A 91 16.02 -17.48 4.89
CA GLY A 91 14.70 -17.95 4.46
C GLY A 91 13.57 -17.06 4.97
N ALA A 92 12.33 -17.56 4.88
CA ALA A 92 11.14 -16.77 5.17
C ALA A 92 10.74 -16.82 6.65
N ASP A 93 10.75 -15.67 7.31
CA ASP A 93 10.39 -15.55 8.73
C ASP A 93 9.01 -14.93 8.95
N THR A 94 8.49 -15.08 10.17
CA THR A 94 7.22 -14.46 10.58
C THR A 94 7.41 -13.70 11.89
N ILE A 95 7.05 -12.42 11.89
CA ILE A 95 7.01 -11.53 13.04
C ILE A 95 5.54 -11.27 13.42
N ARG A 96 5.19 -11.59 14.66
CA ARG A 96 3.88 -11.36 15.27
C ARG A 96 4.02 -10.42 16.48
N PHE A 97 2.91 -9.86 16.95
CA PHE A 97 2.87 -8.93 18.07
C PHE A 97 1.97 -9.50 19.19
N ALA A 98 2.44 -9.37 20.43
CA ALA A 98 1.71 -9.75 21.63
C ALA A 98 2.08 -8.82 22.80
N ILE A 99 2.12 -7.51 22.54
CA ILE A 99 2.53 -6.50 23.53
C ILE A 99 1.32 -6.16 24.41
N GLY A 100 1.08 -6.95 25.46
CA GLY A 100 -0.08 -6.79 26.32
C GLY A 100 -1.41 -6.94 25.56
N SER A 101 -2.39 -6.10 25.86
CA SER A 101 -3.70 -6.07 25.19
C SER A 101 -4.08 -4.66 24.78
N GLY A 102 -4.54 -4.50 23.55
CA GLY A 102 -4.98 -3.22 22.99
C GLY A 102 -3.88 -2.47 22.24
N PRO A 103 -4.12 -1.19 21.91
CA PRO A 103 -3.20 -0.38 21.12
C PRO A 103 -1.84 -0.21 21.77
N VAL A 104 -0.80 -0.27 20.94
CA VAL A 104 0.59 -0.16 21.37
C VAL A 104 1.34 0.79 20.46
N THR A 105 2.22 1.60 21.05
CA THR A 105 3.16 2.45 20.33
C THR A 105 4.57 1.96 20.56
N ILE A 106 5.27 1.65 19.48
CA ILE A 106 6.70 1.37 19.43
C ILE A 106 7.36 2.63 18.88
N SER A 107 8.32 3.19 19.62
CA SER A 107 9.04 4.41 19.23
C SER A 107 10.52 4.08 19.01
N PRO A 108 10.92 3.73 17.78
CA PRO A 108 12.33 3.46 17.50
C PRO A 108 13.19 4.69 17.78
N THR A 109 14.32 4.47 18.44
CA THR A 109 15.33 5.49 18.80
C THR A 109 16.32 5.76 17.68
N SER A 110 16.29 4.93 16.64
CA SER A 110 17.09 5.00 15.41
C SER A 110 16.37 4.22 14.31
N GLU A 111 16.83 4.32 13.06
CA GLU A 111 16.25 3.57 11.94
C GLU A 111 16.20 2.08 12.30
N LEU A 112 15.07 1.43 12.01
CA LEU A 112 14.99 -0.02 12.17
C LEU A 112 15.94 -0.69 11.17
N PRO A 113 16.53 -1.85 11.50
CA PRO A 113 17.42 -2.54 10.57
C PRO A 113 16.68 -2.83 9.25
N GLN A 114 17.39 -2.64 8.13
CA GLN A 114 16.86 -3.01 6.82
C GLN A 114 16.47 -4.49 6.81
N ILE A 115 15.29 -4.81 6.29
CA ILE A 115 14.83 -6.18 6.13
C ILE A 115 15.49 -6.76 4.87
N THR A 116 16.46 -7.64 5.05
CA THR A 116 17.30 -8.22 3.99
C THR A 116 16.85 -9.60 3.52
N GLU A 117 15.95 -10.24 4.27
CA GLU A 117 15.37 -11.55 3.95
C GLU A 117 13.84 -11.45 3.87
N PRO A 118 13.17 -12.41 3.19
CA PRO A 118 11.72 -12.46 3.15
C PRO A 118 11.12 -12.54 4.56
N VAL A 119 10.22 -11.61 4.92
CA VAL A 119 9.58 -11.62 6.23
C VAL A 119 8.09 -11.33 6.12
N THR A 120 7.28 -12.01 6.93
CA THR A 120 5.89 -11.68 7.17
C THR A 120 5.77 -10.92 8.49
N ILE A 121 5.43 -9.63 8.43
CA ILE A 121 5.12 -8.79 9.58
C ILE A 121 3.61 -8.59 9.64
N ASP A 122 2.98 -9.17 10.66
CA ASP A 122 1.53 -9.14 10.82
C ASP A 122 1.13 -8.41 12.12
N GLY A 123 0.84 -7.12 12.00
CA GLY A 123 0.35 -6.27 13.09
C GLY A 123 -1.07 -6.61 13.56
N PHE A 124 -1.88 -7.30 12.76
CA PHE A 124 -3.21 -7.75 13.19
C PHE A 124 -3.15 -8.88 14.22
N THR A 125 -1.96 -9.40 14.50
CA THR A 125 -1.75 -10.41 15.53
C THR A 125 -1.73 -9.83 16.95
N GLN A 126 -1.53 -8.51 17.08
CA GLN A 126 -1.58 -7.82 18.36
C GLN A 126 -2.93 -8.06 19.04
N PRO A 127 -2.98 -8.57 20.28
CA PRO A 127 -4.24 -8.79 20.98
C PRO A 127 -5.08 -7.51 21.06
N GLY A 128 -6.33 -7.60 20.59
CA GLY A 128 -7.24 -6.46 20.44
C GLY A 128 -7.27 -5.84 19.04
N ALA A 129 -6.36 -6.25 18.14
CA ALA A 129 -6.42 -5.88 16.74
C ALA A 129 -7.59 -6.63 16.09
N GLY A 130 -8.68 -5.91 15.83
CA GLY A 130 -9.73 -6.38 14.92
C GLY A 130 -9.27 -6.19 13.47
N SER A 131 -10.11 -5.56 12.65
CA SER A 131 -9.73 -5.13 11.29
C SER A 131 -9.00 -3.78 11.24
N THR A 132 -8.73 -3.16 12.40
CA THR A 132 -8.08 -1.85 12.49
C THR A 132 -6.65 -2.04 13.01
N PRO A 133 -5.65 -1.47 12.32
CA PRO A 133 -4.27 -1.46 12.81
C PRO A 133 -4.15 -0.77 14.16
N ILE A 134 -3.53 -1.44 15.13
CA ILE A 134 -3.31 -0.90 16.48
C ILE A 134 -1.84 -0.97 16.95
N VAL A 135 -0.96 -1.52 16.11
CA VAL A 135 0.50 -1.48 16.33
C VAL A 135 1.03 -0.23 15.64
N HIS A 136 1.42 0.75 16.44
CA HIS A 136 1.87 2.05 15.95
C HIS A 136 3.39 2.18 16.02
N LEU A 137 4.03 2.25 14.86
CA LEU A 137 5.42 2.65 14.71
C LEU A 137 5.49 4.18 14.62
N ALA A 138 6.08 4.81 15.64
CA ALA A 138 6.21 6.25 15.74
C ALA A 138 7.66 6.69 15.45
N GLY A 139 7.87 7.36 14.32
CA GLY A 139 9.18 7.85 13.89
C GLY A 139 9.67 9.14 14.58
N ASP A 140 8.92 9.65 15.57
CA ASP A 140 9.19 10.93 16.26
C ASP A 140 10.62 11.03 16.84
N THR A 141 11.29 9.90 17.11
CA THR A 141 12.62 9.82 17.74
C THR A 141 13.73 9.25 16.86
N VAL A 142 13.45 8.87 15.61
CA VAL A 142 14.42 8.16 14.74
C VAL A 142 15.54 9.06 14.22
N GLY A 143 15.31 10.38 14.18
CA GLY A 143 16.21 11.34 13.55
C GLY A 143 15.84 11.63 12.09
N ALA A 144 16.46 12.66 11.51
CA ALA A 144 16.15 13.09 10.14
C ALA A 144 16.52 12.02 9.11
N GLY A 145 15.62 11.74 8.17
CA GLY A 145 15.86 10.82 7.06
C GLY A 145 15.61 9.34 7.36
N GLY A 146 15.16 8.98 8.57
CA GLY A 146 14.91 7.58 8.90
C GLY A 146 13.54 7.09 8.43
N ASP A 147 13.55 5.93 7.80
CA ASP A 147 12.36 5.24 7.30
C ASP A 147 11.69 4.39 8.40
N GLY A 148 10.39 4.13 8.24
CA GLY A 148 9.64 3.27 9.14
C GLY A 148 10.03 1.81 8.97
N LEU A 149 9.88 1.28 7.76
CA LEU A 149 10.35 -0.06 7.39
C LEU A 149 11.01 -0.02 6.02
N ARG A 150 12.17 -0.66 5.90
CA ARG A 150 12.91 -0.77 4.64
C ARG A 150 13.00 -2.22 4.18
N LEU A 151 12.22 -2.58 3.16
CA LEU A 151 12.15 -3.91 2.57
C LEU A 151 13.17 -4.01 1.43
N ALA A 152 14.10 -4.95 1.54
CA ALA A 152 15.16 -5.16 0.55
C ALA A 152 15.44 -6.64 0.24
N GLY A 153 14.91 -7.57 1.03
CA GLY A 153 15.00 -9.01 0.77
C GLY A 153 14.02 -9.54 -0.28
N GLY A 154 13.01 -8.73 -0.62
CA GLY A 154 11.89 -9.17 -1.48
C GLY A 154 10.96 -10.15 -0.78
N THR A 155 9.89 -10.54 -1.49
CA THR A 155 8.88 -11.54 -1.05
C THR A 155 8.38 -11.34 0.39
N SER A 156 8.37 -10.10 0.88
CA SER A 156 7.96 -9.77 2.24
C SER A 156 6.50 -9.37 2.28
N SER A 157 5.82 -9.65 3.39
CA SER A 157 4.44 -9.24 3.65
C SER A 157 4.41 -8.30 4.85
N VAL A 158 3.79 -7.13 4.71
CA VAL A 158 3.62 -6.17 5.81
C VAL A 158 2.15 -5.80 5.93
N SER A 159 1.56 -6.06 7.09
CA SER A 159 0.16 -5.78 7.34
C SER A 159 -0.16 -5.31 8.75
N GLY A 160 -1.25 -4.57 8.90
CA GLY A 160 -1.82 -4.24 10.22
C GLY A 160 -1.01 -3.24 11.04
N LEU A 161 -0.15 -2.42 10.41
CA LEU A 161 0.68 -1.42 11.08
C LEU A 161 0.17 0.00 10.86
N VAL A 162 0.44 0.87 11.84
CA VAL A 162 0.31 2.33 11.73
C VAL A 162 1.73 2.91 11.67
N LEU A 163 2.09 3.62 10.60
CA LEU A 163 3.43 4.19 10.39
C LEU A 163 3.34 5.70 10.19
N THR A 164 3.90 6.46 11.12
CA THR A 164 3.79 7.93 11.14
C THR A 164 5.10 8.58 11.56
N ARG A 165 5.35 9.80 11.09
CA ARG A 165 6.50 10.64 11.48
C ARG A 165 7.87 10.08 11.04
N PHE A 166 7.90 9.35 9.94
CA PHE A 166 9.12 8.91 9.25
C PHE A 166 9.43 9.77 8.03
N GLU A 167 10.64 9.63 7.47
CA GLU A 167 10.92 10.14 6.12
C GLU A 167 10.08 9.38 5.09
N VAL A 168 10.26 8.06 5.00
CA VAL A 168 9.32 7.18 4.28
C VAL A 168 8.65 6.24 5.26
N GLY A 169 7.32 6.11 5.19
CA GLY A 169 6.61 5.13 6.00
C GLY A 169 7.06 3.70 5.70
N ILE A 170 6.97 3.28 4.43
CA ILE A 170 7.49 1.99 3.95
C ILE A 170 8.31 2.22 2.67
N PHE A 171 9.59 1.86 2.72
CA PHE A 171 10.50 1.93 1.58
C PHE A 171 10.77 0.52 1.05
N ILE A 172 10.56 0.31 -0.24
CA ILE A 172 10.72 -0.99 -0.91
C ILE A 172 11.81 -0.86 -1.97
N SER A 173 12.79 -1.76 -1.92
CA SER A 173 13.92 -1.85 -2.85
C SER A 173 14.30 -3.31 -3.11
N GLY A 174 15.19 -3.54 -4.07
CA GLY A 174 15.72 -4.89 -4.31
C GLY A 174 14.74 -5.82 -5.02
N PRO A 175 14.79 -7.14 -4.77
CA PRO A 175 14.21 -8.19 -5.64
C PRO A 175 12.70 -8.15 -5.87
N GLY A 176 11.93 -7.38 -5.10
CA GLY A 176 10.50 -7.22 -5.35
C GLY A 176 9.62 -8.32 -4.79
N GLY A 177 8.40 -8.45 -5.29
CA GLY A 177 7.45 -9.48 -4.84
C GLY A 177 6.83 -9.21 -3.47
N ASN A 178 6.84 -7.97 -2.97
CA ASN A 178 6.35 -7.64 -1.64
C ASN A 178 4.83 -7.40 -1.63
N LEU A 179 4.17 -7.75 -0.53
CA LEU A 179 2.75 -7.52 -0.28
C LEU A 179 2.58 -6.55 0.88
N VAL A 180 2.06 -5.35 0.63
CA VAL A 180 1.82 -4.34 1.66
C VAL A 180 0.32 -4.09 1.75
N THR A 181 -0.34 -4.52 2.83
CA THR A 181 -1.81 -4.48 2.93
C THR A 181 -2.33 -4.08 4.31
N GLY A 182 -3.50 -3.43 4.37
CA GLY A 182 -4.15 -3.11 5.65
C GLY A 182 -3.35 -2.19 6.56
N ASN A 183 -2.38 -1.43 6.06
CA ASN A 183 -1.58 -0.50 6.86
C ASN A 183 -2.14 0.91 6.82
N TYR A 184 -1.95 1.67 7.90
CA TYR A 184 -2.20 3.11 7.96
C TYR A 184 -0.87 3.84 7.88
N VAL A 185 -0.66 4.61 6.82
CA VAL A 185 0.63 5.26 6.52
C VAL A 185 0.41 6.77 6.41
N GLY A 186 0.89 7.49 7.43
CA GLY A 186 0.75 8.95 7.56
C GLY A 186 -0.51 9.42 8.31
N ILE A 187 -1.33 8.49 8.81
CA ILE A 187 -2.48 8.77 9.68
C ILE A 187 -2.42 7.94 10.96
N ALA A 188 -3.06 8.41 12.03
CA ALA A 188 -3.14 7.69 13.30
C ALA A 188 -4.06 6.47 13.24
N ALA A 189 -4.02 5.64 14.28
CA ALA A 189 -4.84 4.43 14.42
C ALA A 189 -6.37 4.68 14.40
N ASP A 190 -6.80 5.92 14.67
CA ASP A 190 -8.21 6.33 14.52
C ASP A 190 -8.67 6.41 13.05
N GLY A 191 -7.74 6.27 12.10
CA GLY A 191 -7.99 6.30 10.67
C GLY A 191 -8.35 7.67 10.11
N THR A 192 -8.26 8.76 10.88
CA THR A 192 -8.71 10.11 10.49
C THR A 192 -7.71 11.21 10.79
N THR A 193 -6.90 11.08 11.84
CA THR A 193 -5.96 12.10 12.28
C THR A 193 -4.66 12.01 11.47
N ALA A 194 -4.29 13.09 10.78
CA ALA A 194 -3.03 13.16 10.06
C ALA A 194 -1.83 13.18 11.03
N ARG A 195 -0.88 12.26 10.83
CA ARG A 195 0.45 12.23 11.44
C ARG A 195 1.46 11.88 10.35
N GLY A 196 1.59 12.80 9.38
CA GLY A 196 2.30 12.55 8.13
C GLY A 196 3.73 12.07 8.28
N ASN A 197 4.13 11.21 7.34
CA ASN A 197 5.53 11.02 6.96
C ASN A 197 5.91 12.06 5.87
N SER A 198 7.18 12.14 5.46
CA SER A 198 7.53 12.91 4.25
C SER A 198 6.89 12.25 3.03
N PHE A 199 7.13 10.95 2.82
CA PHE A 199 6.46 10.10 1.84
C PHE A 199 5.74 8.93 2.52
N GLY A 200 4.64 8.47 1.91
CA GLY A 200 3.92 7.30 2.42
C GLY A 200 4.66 5.99 2.13
N ILE A 201 4.43 5.44 0.94
CA ILE A 201 5.04 4.20 0.45
C ILE A 201 5.88 4.53 -0.78
N VAL A 202 7.14 4.13 -0.79
CA VAL A 202 8.06 4.32 -1.91
C VAL A 202 8.55 2.97 -2.41
N ILE A 203 8.43 2.75 -3.71
CA ILE A 203 8.98 1.60 -4.42
C ILE A 203 10.10 2.14 -5.31
N ASP A 204 11.35 1.85 -4.96
CA ASP A 204 12.53 2.26 -5.72
C ASP A 204 13.17 1.03 -6.38
N LYS A 205 13.11 0.99 -7.72
CA LYS A 205 13.79 -0.01 -8.54
C LYS A 205 13.48 -1.46 -8.11
N SER A 206 12.23 -1.71 -7.72
CA SER A 206 11.79 -3.00 -7.19
C SER A 206 10.57 -3.53 -7.95
N PRO A 207 10.64 -4.74 -8.53
CA PRO A 207 9.57 -5.28 -9.37
C PRO A 207 8.44 -5.97 -8.59
N ASP A 208 7.32 -6.20 -9.25
CA ASP A 208 6.26 -7.15 -8.87
C ASP A 208 5.71 -6.98 -7.45
N ASN A 209 5.61 -5.73 -6.99
CA ASN A 209 5.07 -5.38 -5.68
C ASN A 209 3.56 -5.17 -5.72
N VAL A 210 2.85 -5.61 -4.68
CA VAL A 210 1.41 -5.41 -4.50
C VAL A 210 1.16 -4.49 -3.32
N ILE A 211 0.61 -3.31 -3.61
CA ILE A 211 0.23 -2.30 -2.62
C ILE A 211 -1.28 -2.31 -2.49
N GLY A 212 -1.76 -2.90 -1.40
CA GLY A 212 -3.16 -3.00 -1.05
C GLY A 212 -3.89 -4.12 -1.77
N THR A 213 -5.07 -4.44 -1.25
CA THR A 213 -6.06 -5.30 -1.91
C THR A 213 -7.46 -4.78 -1.56
N SER A 214 -8.48 -5.23 -2.28
CA SER A 214 -9.88 -4.94 -1.92
C SER A 214 -10.28 -5.50 -0.56
N ALA A 215 -9.69 -6.63 -0.15
CA ALA A 215 -9.94 -7.27 1.14
C ALA A 215 -9.22 -6.57 2.31
N SER A 216 -8.02 -6.05 2.08
CA SER A 216 -7.18 -5.42 3.10
C SER A 216 -6.53 -4.14 2.53
N PRO A 217 -7.30 -3.04 2.43
CA PRO A 217 -6.84 -1.81 1.82
C PRO A 217 -5.86 -1.06 2.73
N ASN A 218 -4.79 -0.49 2.17
CA ASN A 218 -4.01 0.50 2.93
C ASN A 218 -4.73 1.84 2.95
N ALA A 219 -4.54 2.61 4.03
CA ALA A 219 -4.87 4.03 4.09
C ALA A 219 -3.58 4.85 4.09
N VAL A 220 -3.28 5.47 2.94
CA VAL A 220 -2.02 6.19 2.69
C VAL A 220 -2.34 7.67 2.50
N SER A 221 -2.29 8.43 3.59
CA SER A 221 -2.90 9.75 3.70
C SER A 221 -2.14 10.62 4.68
N GLY A 222 -2.34 11.94 4.62
CA GLY A 222 -1.69 12.88 5.54
C GLY A 222 -0.18 13.04 5.34
N ASN A 223 0.43 12.45 4.31
CA ASN A 223 1.87 12.56 4.04
C ASN A 223 2.19 13.90 3.38
N VAL A 224 3.36 14.46 3.69
CA VAL A 224 3.75 15.81 3.25
C VAL A 224 3.96 15.87 1.73
N GLN A 225 4.40 14.76 1.13
CA GLN A 225 4.62 14.64 -0.31
C GLN A 225 3.67 13.61 -0.92
N ALA A 226 4.18 12.62 -1.66
CA ALA A 226 3.36 11.62 -2.33
C ALA A 226 2.93 10.53 -1.34
N GLY A 227 1.67 10.10 -1.47
CA GLY A 227 1.16 8.93 -0.77
C GLY A 227 1.89 7.67 -1.24
N VAL A 228 1.80 7.34 -2.53
CA VAL A 228 2.52 6.20 -3.12
C VAL A 228 3.42 6.68 -4.26
N THR A 229 4.69 6.28 -4.24
CA THR A 229 5.65 6.55 -5.31
C THR A 229 6.19 5.26 -5.91
N VAL A 230 6.23 5.19 -7.24
CA VAL A 230 6.93 4.14 -7.99
C VAL A 230 8.02 4.79 -8.82
N ASN A 231 9.27 4.42 -8.56
CA ASN A 231 10.47 5.05 -9.11
C ASN A 231 11.38 4.01 -9.77
N GLY A 232 11.84 4.33 -10.99
CA GLY A 232 12.99 3.68 -11.59
C GLY A 232 12.61 2.60 -12.59
N ALA A 233 13.46 2.41 -13.61
CA ALA A 233 13.22 1.44 -14.69
C ALA A 233 13.08 -0.03 -14.25
N ALA A 234 13.64 -0.38 -13.09
CA ALA A 234 13.50 -1.72 -12.50
C ALA A 234 12.22 -1.90 -11.65
N ALA A 235 11.45 -0.83 -11.42
CA ALA A 235 10.15 -0.93 -10.77
C ALA A 235 9.09 -1.36 -11.80
N THR A 236 9.12 -2.65 -12.14
CA THR A 236 8.20 -3.25 -13.12
C THR A 236 7.02 -3.94 -12.45
N GLY A 237 5.87 -4.02 -13.12
CA GLY A 237 4.79 -4.94 -12.70
C GLY A 237 4.15 -4.65 -11.34
N THR A 238 4.29 -3.43 -10.81
CA THR A 238 3.66 -3.05 -9.54
C THR A 238 2.13 -2.97 -9.70
N GLU A 239 1.40 -3.54 -8.74
CA GLU A 239 -0.05 -3.38 -8.62
C GLU A 239 -0.40 -2.51 -7.41
N ILE A 240 -1.16 -1.46 -7.63
CA ILE A 240 -1.68 -0.58 -6.58
C ILE A 240 -3.20 -0.73 -6.60
N ALA A 241 -3.78 -1.48 -5.66
CA ALA A 241 -5.20 -1.86 -5.69
C ALA A 241 -5.90 -1.69 -4.34
N GLY A 242 -7.18 -1.33 -4.38
CA GLY A 242 -8.06 -1.23 -3.21
C GLY A 242 -7.73 -0.13 -2.20
N ASN A 243 -6.68 0.68 -2.38
CA ASN A 243 -6.20 1.62 -1.37
C ASN A 243 -7.14 2.83 -1.15
N ARG A 244 -6.96 3.49 0.00
CA ARG A 244 -7.52 4.82 0.32
C ARG A 244 -6.36 5.81 0.35
N ILE A 245 -6.32 6.75 -0.60
CA ILE A 245 -5.18 7.65 -0.79
C ILE A 245 -5.66 9.11 -0.77
N GLY A 246 -5.21 9.87 0.23
CA GLY A 246 -5.61 11.26 0.48
C GLY A 246 -6.94 11.42 1.22
N THR A 247 -7.48 10.32 1.76
CA THR A 247 -8.72 10.27 2.55
C THR A 247 -8.53 9.56 3.88
N ASN A 248 -9.48 9.68 4.80
CA ASN A 248 -9.54 8.84 5.99
C ASN A 248 -9.66 7.34 5.60
N ALA A 249 -9.43 6.43 6.55
CA ALA A 249 -9.47 4.99 6.30
C ALA A 249 -10.82 4.48 5.78
N ALA A 250 -11.92 5.18 6.07
CA ALA A 250 -13.24 4.89 5.51
C ALA A 250 -13.44 5.40 4.07
N GLY A 251 -12.57 6.31 3.58
CA GLY A 251 -12.71 6.99 2.29
C GLY A 251 -13.88 7.98 2.22
N THR A 252 -14.26 8.58 3.35
CA THR A 252 -15.43 9.48 3.51
C THR A 252 -15.07 10.93 3.81
N ALA A 253 -13.81 11.23 4.13
CA ALA A 253 -13.33 12.59 4.35
C ALA A 253 -11.89 12.74 3.84
N ALA A 254 -11.49 13.96 3.47
CA ALA A 254 -10.14 14.23 2.99
C ALA A 254 -9.16 14.22 4.18
N VAL A 255 -8.02 13.53 3.98
CA VAL A 255 -6.84 13.59 4.84
C VAL A 255 -5.66 13.74 3.88
N PRO A 256 -5.43 14.97 3.37
CA PRO A 256 -4.68 15.17 2.14
C PRO A 256 -3.23 14.68 2.22
N ASN A 257 -2.76 14.01 1.16
CA ASN A 257 -1.33 14.08 0.80
C ASN A 257 -1.11 15.29 -0.13
N LEU A 258 0.14 15.64 -0.44
CA LEU A 258 0.41 16.56 -1.55
C LEU A 258 0.04 15.92 -2.89
N LEU A 259 0.64 14.77 -3.20
CA LEU A 259 0.34 13.96 -4.37
C LEU A 259 -0.27 12.63 -3.94
N GLY A 260 -1.21 12.08 -4.69
CA GLY A 260 -1.77 10.75 -4.38
C GLY A 260 -0.81 9.63 -4.74
N ILE A 261 -0.78 9.28 -6.03
CA ILE A 261 0.12 8.28 -6.63
C ILE A 261 1.02 8.99 -7.65
N SER A 262 2.33 8.80 -7.57
CA SER A 262 3.30 9.37 -8.53
C SER A 262 4.17 8.26 -9.13
N LEU A 263 4.11 8.10 -10.46
CA LEU A 263 4.98 7.23 -11.25
C LEU A 263 6.04 8.07 -11.94
N ARG A 264 7.32 7.72 -11.76
CA ARG A 264 8.45 8.52 -12.24
C ARG A 264 9.66 7.68 -12.65
N ASP A 265 10.64 8.36 -13.24
CA ASP A 265 11.98 7.82 -13.52
C ASP A 265 11.96 6.50 -14.31
N SER A 266 11.11 6.46 -15.34
CA SER A 266 10.96 5.33 -16.26
C SER A 266 10.40 4.03 -15.66
N ALA A 267 9.61 4.09 -14.58
CA ALA A 267 8.84 2.93 -14.11
C ALA A 267 8.00 2.29 -15.24
N VAL A 268 7.81 0.96 -15.20
CA VAL A 268 7.18 0.22 -16.31
C VAL A 268 6.06 -0.69 -15.82
N GLY A 269 4.95 -0.76 -16.55
CA GLY A 269 3.94 -1.80 -16.34
C GLY A 269 3.19 -1.70 -15.01
N THR A 270 3.09 -0.50 -14.41
CA THR A 270 2.32 -0.32 -13.18
C THR A 270 0.82 -0.36 -13.47
N ARG A 271 0.09 -1.17 -12.70
CA ARG A 271 -1.38 -1.18 -12.71
C ARG A 271 -1.90 -0.40 -11.50
N ILE A 272 -2.65 0.67 -11.75
CA ILE A 272 -3.34 1.46 -10.73
C ILE A 272 -4.84 1.14 -10.80
N GLY A 273 -5.32 0.48 -9.74
CA GLY A 273 -6.63 -0.17 -9.64
C GLY A 273 -6.50 -1.66 -9.94
N GLY A 274 -7.60 -2.37 -10.10
CA GLY A 274 -7.55 -3.82 -10.39
C GLY A 274 -8.51 -4.29 -11.47
N THR A 275 -8.70 -5.61 -11.50
CA THR A 275 -9.51 -6.27 -12.53
C THR A 275 -11.01 -6.20 -12.28
N THR A 276 -11.41 -5.90 -11.05
CA THR A 276 -12.81 -5.68 -10.64
C THR A 276 -13.00 -4.29 -10.05
N ASP A 277 -14.26 -3.82 -9.96
CA ASP A 277 -14.56 -2.51 -9.34
C ASP A 277 -14.24 -2.48 -7.84
N ALA A 278 -14.25 -3.65 -7.20
CA ALA A 278 -13.86 -3.80 -5.78
C ALA A 278 -12.37 -3.48 -5.57
N ASP A 279 -11.53 -3.74 -6.57
CA ASP A 279 -10.09 -3.51 -6.53
C ASP A 279 -9.70 -2.05 -6.86
N GLY A 280 -10.69 -1.21 -7.13
CA GLY A 280 -10.51 0.22 -7.38
C GLY A 280 -9.94 0.96 -6.18
N ASN A 281 -8.86 1.73 -6.39
CA ASN A 281 -8.42 2.68 -5.36
C ASN A 281 -9.41 3.83 -5.25
N VAL A 282 -9.50 4.44 -4.07
CA VAL A 282 -10.08 5.80 -3.93
C VAL A 282 -8.94 6.78 -3.72
N VAL A 283 -8.77 7.66 -4.70
CA VAL A 283 -7.69 8.64 -4.79
C VAL A 283 -8.33 10.02 -4.79
N SER A 284 -8.37 10.66 -3.64
CA SER A 284 -9.24 11.81 -3.42
C SER A 284 -8.68 12.69 -2.32
N GLY A 285 -9.08 13.97 -2.27
CA GLY A 285 -8.65 14.89 -1.22
C GLY A 285 -7.16 15.26 -1.21
N ASN A 286 -6.34 14.84 -2.18
CA ASN A 286 -4.94 15.29 -2.30
C ASN A 286 -4.87 16.77 -2.70
N LEU A 287 -3.81 17.48 -2.29
CA LEU A 287 -3.65 18.92 -2.52
C LEU A 287 -3.23 19.27 -3.95
N SER A 288 -2.63 18.31 -4.67
CA SER A 288 -2.19 18.41 -6.06
C SER A 288 -2.74 17.21 -6.86
N ASN A 289 -1.96 16.69 -7.81
CA ASN A 289 -2.34 15.57 -8.66
C ASN A 289 -2.73 14.33 -7.82
N GLY A 290 -3.91 13.77 -8.11
CA GLY A 290 -4.33 12.51 -7.53
C GLY A 290 -3.49 11.34 -8.06
N ILE A 291 -3.34 11.25 -9.38
CA ILE A 291 -2.45 10.30 -10.04
C ILE A 291 -1.60 11.09 -11.03
N GLU A 292 -0.28 10.94 -10.91
CA GLU A 292 0.71 11.57 -11.77
C GLU A 292 1.52 10.47 -12.47
N VAL A 293 1.59 10.57 -13.80
CA VAL A 293 2.39 9.68 -14.64
C VAL A 293 3.40 10.55 -15.39
N SER A 294 4.67 10.45 -15.00
CA SER A 294 5.74 11.28 -15.57
C SER A 294 6.14 10.83 -16.97
N ALA A 295 6.89 11.69 -17.68
CA ALA A 295 7.48 11.33 -18.96
C ALA A 295 8.37 10.07 -18.83
N ARG A 296 8.40 9.24 -19.88
CA ARG A 296 9.17 7.98 -19.98
C ARG A 296 8.67 6.82 -19.10
N VAL A 297 7.56 6.99 -18.37
CA VAL A 297 6.83 5.86 -17.76
C VAL A 297 6.06 5.13 -18.86
N GLU A 298 6.16 3.80 -18.90
CA GLU A 298 5.60 2.96 -19.96
C GLU A 298 4.66 1.88 -19.42
N GLY A 299 3.71 1.42 -20.25
CA GLY A 299 2.84 0.27 -19.93
C GLY A 299 1.92 0.47 -18.72
N THR A 300 1.71 1.70 -18.25
CA THR A 300 0.84 1.98 -17.11
C THR A 300 -0.63 1.78 -17.47
N VAL A 301 -1.37 1.07 -16.62
CA VAL A 301 -2.82 0.90 -16.74
C VAL A 301 -3.50 1.57 -15.55
N VAL A 302 -4.28 2.62 -15.81
CA VAL A 302 -5.13 3.27 -14.79
C VAL A 302 -6.58 2.89 -15.06
N SER A 303 -7.16 2.04 -14.22
CA SER A 303 -8.52 1.53 -14.43
C SER A 303 -9.27 1.33 -13.13
N ARG A 304 -10.59 1.55 -13.15
CA ARG A 304 -11.52 1.26 -12.03
C ARG A 304 -11.24 2.03 -10.73
N ASN A 305 -10.47 3.11 -10.80
CA ASN A 305 -10.25 3.99 -9.65
C ASN A 305 -11.41 4.97 -9.48
N ARG A 306 -11.71 5.31 -8.22
CA ARG A 306 -12.54 6.46 -7.88
C ARG A 306 -11.65 7.65 -7.58
N ILE A 307 -11.66 8.63 -8.48
CA ILE A 307 -10.79 9.80 -8.41
C ILE A 307 -11.63 11.04 -8.09
N GLY A 308 -11.28 11.75 -7.02
CA GLY A 308 -11.99 12.97 -6.59
C GLY A 308 -13.33 12.74 -5.90
N THR A 309 -13.75 11.49 -5.70
CA THR A 309 -14.97 11.11 -4.97
C THR A 309 -14.68 10.33 -3.68
N ASN A 310 -15.71 10.09 -2.87
CA ASN A 310 -15.65 9.18 -1.72
C ASN A 310 -15.58 7.70 -2.12
N ALA A 311 -15.51 6.84 -1.11
CA ALA A 311 -15.52 5.39 -1.26
C ALA A 311 -16.85 4.79 -1.76
N ALA A 312 -17.91 5.58 -1.92
CA ALA A 312 -19.14 5.14 -2.58
C ALA A 312 -19.26 5.65 -4.02
N GLY A 313 -18.40 6.57 -4.45
CA GLY A 313 -18.49 7.24 -5.76
C GLY A 313 -19.64 8.23 -5.89
N ASN A 314 -20.33 8.57 -4.81
CA ASN A 314 -21.55 9.38 -4.83
C ASN A 314 -21.37 10.81 -4.26
N ALA A 315 -20.16 11.16 -3.81
CA ALA A 315 -19.86 12.47 -3.25
C ALA A 315 -18.44 12.93 -3.63
N ALA A 316 -18.28 14.20 -4.00
CA ALA A 316 -16.97 14.80 -4.26
C ALA A 316 -16.21 15.01 -2.94
N CYS A 317 -14.91 14.75 -2.92
CA CYS A 317 -14.10 14.89 -1.70
C CYS A 317 -13.00 15.97 -1.84
N ARG A 318 -13.36 17.22 -1.50
CA ARG A 318 -12.41 18.35 -1.38
C ARG A 318 -11.95 18.60 0.05
N THR A 319 -12.88 18.63 1.01
CA THR A 319 -12.60 18.84 2.45
C THR A 319 -13.40 17.84 3.29
N THR A 320 -14.70 17.75 3.02
CA THR A 320 -15.59 16.66 3.46
C THR A 320 -16.20 16.04 2.21
N CYS A 321 -16.36 14.71 2.17
CA CYS A 321 -17.04 14.12 1.02
C CYS A 321 -18.54 14.42 1.12
N ARG A 322 -19.03 15.41 0.37
CA ARG A 322 -20.47 15.78 0.35
C ARG A 322 -21.08 15.46 -1.01
N ALA A 323 -22.25 14.83 -1.00
CA ALA A 323 -23.04 14.67 -2.21
C ALA A 323 -23.44 16.06 -2.72
N SER A 324 -23.34 16.29 -4.03
CA SER A 324 -23.91 17.50 -4.63
C SER A 324 -25.42 17.51 -4.33
N PRO A 325 -26.02 18.65 -3.93
CA PRO A 325 -27.48 18.73 -3.90
C PRO A 325 -28.02 18.42 -5.31
N PRO A 326 -29.15 17.71 -5.44
CA PRO A 326 -29.73 17.43 -6.74
C PRO A 326 -29.92 18.75 -7.51
N SER A 327 -29.46 18.79 -8.75
CA SER A 327 -29.62 19.97 -9.59
C SER A 327 -31.11 20.25 -9.75
N THR A 328 -31.58 21.37 -9.21
CA THR A 328 -32.91 21.87 -9.52
C THR A 328 -32.98 22.07 -11.03
N PRO A 329 -33.90 21.43 -11.77
CA PRO A 329 -34.02 21.63 -13.20
C PRO A 329 -34.29 23.12 -13.47
N PRO A 330 -33.75 23.70 -14.57
CA PRO A 330 -33.94 25.11 -14.86
C PRO A 330 -35.44 25.41 -14.91
N ARG A 331 -35.88 26.37 -14.07
CA ARG A 331 -37.26 26.86 -14.09
C ARG A 331 -37.56 27.29 -15.52
N ARG A 332 -38.49 26.57 -16.15
CA ARG A 332 -39.08 26.96 -17.44
C ARG A 332 -39.52 28.42 -17.31
N PRO A 333 -39.14 29.35 -18.19
CA PRO A 333 -39.61 30.73 -18.09
C PRO A 333 -41.13 30.70 -18.15
N SER A 334 -41.78 31.18 -17.10
CA SER A 334 -43.22 31.35 -17.08
C SER A 334 -43.59 32.31 -18.20
N LYS A 335 -44.41 31.86 -19.15
CA LYS A 335 -45.05 32.75 -20.11
C LYS A 335 -45.74 33.86 -19.31
N ALA A 336 -45.27 35.09 -19.47
CA ALA A 336 -45.97 36.26 -18.98
C ALA A 336 -47.32 36.33 -19.70
N THR A 337 -48.41 36.00 -18.99
CA THR A 337 -49.76 36.33 -19.43
C THR A 337 -49.93 37.83 -19.24
N SER A 338 -49.96 38.57 -20.35
CA SER A 338 -50.35 39.99 -20.38
C SER A 338 -51.78 40.15 -19.87
N SER A 339 -51.96 40.95 -18.81
CA SER A 339 -53.26 41.43 -18.36
C SER A 339 -53.47 42.87 -18.86
N PRO A 340 -54.66 43.25 -19.36
CA PRO A 340 -54.85 44.52 -20.06
C PRO A 340 -55.10 45.70 -19.11
N ALA A 341 -54.75 46.87 -19.62
CA ALA A 341 -54.77 48.18 -18.98
C ALA A 341 -56.11 48.58 -18.35
N THR A 342 -56.06 49.12 -17.14
CA THR A 342 -57.15 49.90 -16.52
C THR A 342 -56.93 51.40 -16.76
N GLY A 343 -58.04 52.07 -17.10
CA GLY A 343 -58.08 53.42 -17.65
C GLY A 343 -57.80 54.56 -16.68
N ARG A 344 -57.47 55.70 -17.29
CA ARG A 344 -57.40 57.05 -16.72
C ARG A 344 -58.82 57.65 -16.62
N PRO A 345 -59.07 58.55 -15.65
CA PRO A 345 -59.10 60.00 -15.96
C PRO A 345 -58.44 60.84 -14.83
N ALA A 346 -57.59 61.84 -15.09
CA ALA A 346 -57.83 63.23 -15.53
C ALA A 346 -58.46 64.18 -14.48
N SER A 347 -57.85 65.38 -14.37
CA SER A 347 -58.14 66.58 -13.54
C SER A 347 -57.46 66.62 -12.16
N GLY A 348 -56.83 67.70 -11.70
CA GLY A 348 -56.56 69.04 -12.22
C GLY A 348 -55.76 69.88 -11.20
N ARG A 349 -55.08 70.95 -11.67
CA ARG A 349 -54.82 72.30 -11.06
C ARG A 349 -54.61 72.40 -9.52
N THR A 350 -53.66 73.13 -8.92
CA THR A 350 -53.06 74.47 -9.18
C THR A 350 -52.09 74.82 -8.03
N ALA A 351 -51.05 75.64 -8.32
CA ALA A 351 -50.36 76.64 -7.46
C ALA A 351 -49.72 76.15 -6.12
N SER A 352 -48.75 76.77 -5.45
CA SER A 352 -48.13 78.10 -5.45
C SER A 352 -46.75 78.01 -4.75
N ARG A 353 -46.00 79.09 -4.80
CA ARG A 353 -44.58 79.31 -4.57
C ARG A 353 -44.31 79.98 -3.20
N ALA A 354 -43.26 79.52 -2.48
CA ALA A 354 -42.34 80.16 -1.51
C ALA A 354 -42.89 80.97 -0.29
N PRO A 355 -42.13 81.15 0.81
CA PRO A 355 -41.00 82.13 0.90
C PRO A 355 -39.71 81.58 1.61
N THR A 356 -38.50 81.85 1.09
CA THR A 356 -37.47 82.87 1.50
C THR A 356 -36.87 82.76 2.91
N PRO A 357 -35.52 82.89 3.06
CA PRO A 357 -34.91 83.52 4.22
C PRO A 357 -34.45 84.96 3.91
N THR A 358 -34.35 85.76 4.99
CA THR A 358 -34.09 87.20 5.11
C THR A 358 -35.29 88.13 4.86
#